data_AF-A0A937LPK7-F1
#
_entry.id   AF-A0A937LPK7-F1
#
_cell.length_a   1.000
_cell.length_b   1.000
_cell.length_c   1.000
_cell.angle_alpha   90.00
_cell.angle_beta   90.00
_cell.angle_gamma   90.00
#
_symmetry.space_group_name_H-M   'P 1'
#
loop_
_entity.id
_entity.type
_entity.pdbx_description
1 polymer ?
#
loop_
_entity_poly.entity_id
_entity_poly.type
_entity_poly.pdbx_seq_one_letter_code
_entity_poly.pdbx_strand_id
1 'polypeptide(L)'
;RLLLEAERLYQRAEAGLSELPLSCRPGIFAARHIYEKIGKHIAAADYDSITNRAFTTKIEKVGFLLLSIANTAAVSVMPRSAVVHAEPLDEMKFLIDAASDRNIAKNFLDRKAGTMMSILEQMERRDRGFQEALE
;
A
#
# COMPACT_ATOMS: atom_id res chain seq x y z
N ARG A 1 14.79 -4.74 -21.99
CA ARG A 1 15.65 -4.35 -20.84
C ARG A 1 14.82 -3.81 -19.67
N LEU A 2 14.04 -2.73 -19.83
CA LEU A 2 13.25 -2.16 -18.71
C LEU A 2 12.20 -3.10 -18.11
N LEU A 3 11.48 -3.87 -18.95
CA LEU A 3 10.48 -4.83 -18.44
C LEU A 3 11.11 -5.95 -17.58
N LEU A 4 12.33 -6.38 -17.90
CA LEU A 4 13.07 -7.37 -17.10
C LEU A 4 13.47 -6.78 -15.75
N GLU A 5 13.88 -5.52 -15.72
CA GLU A 5 14.19 -4.84 -14.46
C GLU A 5 12.93 -4.67 -13.61
N ALA A 6 11.81 -4.30 -14.23
CA ALA A 6 10.52 -4.23 -13.53
C ALA A 6 10.12 -5.59 -12.95
N GLU A 7 10.28 -6.69 -13.70
CA GLU A 7 10.03 -8.06 -13.22
C GLU A 7 10.89 -8.41 -12.00
N ARG A 8 12.18 -8.09 -12.05
CA ARG A 8 13.10 -8.25 -10.91
C ARG A 8 12.63 -7.46 -9.68
N LEU A 9 12.21 -6.22 -9.89
CA LEU A 9 11.71 -5.35 -8.81
C LEU A 9 10.39 -5.86 -8.22
N TYR A 10 9.47 -6.37 -9.06
CA TYR A 10 8.28 -7.05 -8.56
C TYR A 10 8.69 -8.24 -7.68
N GLN A 11 9.48 -9.17 -8.20
CA GLN A 11 9.95 -10.35 -7.44
C GLN A 11 10.59 -9.97 -6.10
N ARG A 12 11.44 -8.94 -6.09
CA ARG A 12 12.06 -8.43 -4.87
C ARG A 12 11.04 -7.88 -3.86
N ALA A 13 10.03 -7.13 -4.32
CA ALA A 13 9.01 -6.55 -3.45
C ALA A 13 8.14 -7.60 -2.74
N GLU A 14 8.09 -8.84 -3.27
CA GLU A 14 7.25 -9.91 -2.73
C GLU A 14 7.64 -10.30 -1.30
N ALA A 15 8.94 -10.23 -0.99
CA ALA A 15 9.47 -10.52 0.33
C ALA A 15 8.87 -9.60 1.40
N GLY A 16 8.62 -8.33 1.08
CA GLY A 16 8.07 -7.35 2.03
C GLY A 16 6.56 -7.49 2.26
N LEU A 17 5.83 -8.22 1.41
CA LEU A 17 4.37 -8.34 1.52
C LEU A 17 3.94 -9.12 2.77
N SER A 18 4.77 -10.04 3.28
CA SER A 18 4.51 -10.75 4.53
C SER A 18 4.57 -9.85 5.77
N GLU A 19 5.20 -8.69 5.67
CA GLU A 19 5.35 -7.74 6.79
C GLU A 19 4.14 -6.80 6.95
N LEU A 20 3.27 -6.76 5.96
CA LEU A 20 2.11 -5.88 5.96
C LEU A 20 0.97 -6.43 6.83
N PRO A 21 0.04 -5.58 7.31
CA PRO A 21 -1.20 -6.04 7.92
C PRO A 21 -2.00 -6.96 6.99
N LEU A 22 -2.55 -8.05 7.53
CA LEU A 22 -3.28 -9.07 6.74
C LEU A 22 -4.37 -8.50 5.83
N SER A 23 -5.08 -7.47 6.30
CA SER A 23 -6.20 -6.83 5.56
C SER A 23 -5.77 -6.15 4.26
N CYS A 24 -4.52 -5.70 4.14
CA CYS A 24 -4.04 -4.97 2.94
C CYS A 24 -3.20 -5.84 1.98
N ARG A 25 -2.66 -6.97 2.46
CA ARG A 25 -1.86 -7.91 1.65
C ARG A 25 -2.52 -8.31 0.33
N PRO A 26 -3.77 -8.80 0.28
CA PRO A 26 -4.36 -9.28 -0.97
C PRO A 26 -4.54 -8.14 -1.98
N GLY A 27 -4.82 -6.91 -1.52
CA GLY A 27 -4.92 -5.75 -2.38
C GLY A 27 -3.58 -5.37 -3.02
N ILE A 28 -2.50 -5.40 -2.24
CA ILE A 28 -1.16 -5.03 -2.74
C ILE A 28 -0.59 -6.14 -3.63
N PHE A 29 -0.79 -7.42 -3.30
CA PHE A 29 -0.49 -8.53 -4.21
C PHE A 29 -1.24 -8.39 -5.55
N ALA A 30 -2.53 -8.04 -5.51
CA ALA A 30 -3.33 -7.91 -6.73
C ALA A 30 -2.81 -6.77 -7.61
N ALA A 31 -2.49 -5.63 -7.00
CA ALA A 31 -1.87 -4.52 -7.72
C ALA A 31 -0.57 -4.98 -8.41
N ARG A 32 0.34 -5.63 -7.66
CA ARG A 32 1.59 -6.15 -8.21
C ARG A 32 1.37 -7.06 -9.42
N HIS A 33 0.48 -8.05 -9.34
CA HIS A 33 0.16 -8.94 -10.46
C HIS A 33 -0.44 -8.21 -11.67
N ILE A 34 -1.34 -7.26 -11.43
CA ILE A 34 -1.95 -6.44 -12.49
C ILE A 34 -0.88 -5.62 -13.22
N TYR A 35 -0.02 -4.93 -12.47
CA TYR A 35 1.01 -4.07 -13.07
C TYR A 35 2.10 -4.88 -13.79
N GLU A 36 2.49 -6.05 -13.27
CA GLU A 36 3.38 -6.98 -13.98
C GLU A 36 2.77 -7.44 -15.31
N LYS A 37 1.47 -7.77 -15.32
CA LYS A 37 0.76 -8.21 -16.53
C LYS A 37 0.69 -7.14 -17.62
N ILE A 38 0.61 -5.86 -17.25
CA ILE A 38 0.67 -4.76 -18.23
C ILE A 38 2.00 -4.81 -19.00
N GLY A 39 3.12 -5.08 -18.33
CA GLY A 39 4.41 -5.27 -18.99
C GLY A 39 4.39 -6.42 -20.01
N LYS A 40 3.74 -7.54 -19.67
CA LYS A 40 3.56 -8.68 -20.58
C LYS A 40 2.68 -8.32 -21.79
N HIS A 41 1.68 -7.46 -21.61
CA HIS A 41 0.85 -6.96 -22.72
C HIS A 41 1.60 -6.01 -23.64
N ILE A 42 2.47 -5.15 -23.08
CA ILE A 42 3.37 -4.30 -23.87
C ILE A 42 4.29 -5.18 -24.73
N ALA A 43 4.89 -6.21 -24.14
CA ALA A 43 5.76 -7.12 -24.87
C ALA A 43 5.02 -7.90 -25.97
N ALA A 44 3.78 -8.31 -25.72
CA ALA A 44 2.94 -9.02 -26.70
C ALA A 44 2.44 -8.11 -27.84
N ALA A 45 2.44 -6.79 -27.64
CA ALA A 45 2.10 -5.79 -28.65
C ALA A 45 3.36 -5.24 -29.35
N ASP A 46 4.41 -6.04 -29.48
CA ASP A 46 5.69 -5.68 -30.10
C ASP A 46 6.30 -4.37 -29.53
N TYR A 47 6.05 -4.11 -28.24
CA TYR A 47 6.52 -2.92 -27.52
C TYR A 47 5.95 -1.59 -28.04
N ASP A 48 4.90 -1.60 -28.87
CA ASP A 48 4.22 -0.38 -29.30
C ASP A 48 3.30 0.16 -28.19
N SER A 49 3.91 0.94 -27.29
CA SER A 49 3.20 1.65 -26.21
C SER A 49 2.84 3.10 -26.57
N ILE A 50 3.17 3.55 -27.78
CA ILE A 50 2.91 4.92 -28.24
C ILE A 50 1.57 4.98 -28.95
N THR A 51 1.35 4.06 -29.91
CA THR A 51 0.09 4.00 -30.66
C THR A 51 -0.99 3.32 -29.85
N ASN A 52 -0.62 2.29 -29.07
CA ASN A 52 -1.55 1.45 -28.34
C ASN A 52 -1.28 1.49 -26.83
N ARG A 53 -2.33 1.67 -26.04
CA ARG A 53 -2.25 1.59 -24.59
C ARG A 53 -2.51 0.16 -24.13
N ALA A 54 -1.53 -0.47 -23.51
CA ALA A 54 -1.73 -1.76 -22.83
C ALA A 54 -2.63 -1.62 -21.59
N PHE A 55 -3.56 -2.55 -21.41
CA PHE A 55 -4.44 -2.62 -20.25
C PHE A 55 -4.72 -4.08 -19.87
N THR A 56 -5.14 -4.32 -18.63
CA THR A 56 -5.69 -5.61 -18.21
C THR A 56 -7.21 -5.59 -18.28
N THR A 57 -7.79 -6.70 -18.68
CA THR A 57 -9.23 -6.93 -18.70
C THR A 57 -9.80 -7.10 -17.28
N LYS A 58 -11.11 -7.00 -17.14
CA LYS A 58 -11.79 -7.25 -15.85
C LYS A 58 -11.59 -8.69 -15.36
N ILE A 59 -11.60 -9.66 -16.28
CA ILE A 59 -11.41 -11.08 -15.97
C ILE A 59 -10.01 -11.32 -15.41
N GLU A 60 -8.98 -10.75 -16.03
CA GLU A 60 -7.62 -10.83 -15.51
C GLU A 60 -7.50 -10.24 -14.11
N LYS A 61 -8.10 -9.07 -13.86
CA LYS A 61 -8.10 -8.45 -12.53
C LYS A 61 -8.74 -9.35 -11.47
N VAL A 62 -9.85 -10.02 -11.80
CA VAL A 62 -10.50 -10.97 -10.89
C VAL A 62 -9.60 -12.19 -10.65
N GLY A 63 -9.00 -12.76 -11.70
CA GLY A 63 -8.05 -13.86 -11.58
C GLY A 63 -6.86 -13.49 -10.69
N PHE A 64 -6.29 -12.30 -10.87
CA PHE A 64 -5.21 -11.80 -10.02
C PHE A 64 -5.63 -11.57 -8.58
N LEU A 65 -6.86 -11.11 -8.32
CA LEU A 65 -7.37 -10.97 -6.97
C LEU A 65 -7.45 -12.34 -6.26
N LEU A 66 -7.98 -13.37 -6.93
CA LEU A 66 -8.03 -14.73 -6.39
C LEU A 66 -6.62 -15.28 -6.12
N LEU A 67 -5.71 -15.12 -7.08
CA LEU A 67 -4.30 -15.50 -6.91
C LEU A 67 -3.64 -14.76 -5.74
N SER A 68 -4.01 -13.50 -5.52
CA SER A 68 -3.46 -12.66 -4.45
C SER A 68 -3.95 -13.07 -3.06
N ILE A 69 -5.19 -13.55 -2.97
CA ILE A 69 -5.72 -14.15 -1.74
C ILE A 69 -4.95 -15.43 -1.43
N ALA A 70 -4.72 -16.29 -2.42
CA ALA A 70 -3.93 -17.51 -2.25
C ALA A 70 -2.48 -17.21 -1.83
N ASN A 71 -1.83 -16.24 -2.49
CA ASN A 71 -0.48 -15.79 -2.12
C ASN A 71 -0.43 -15.22 -0.69
N THR A 72 -1.44 -14.45 -0.30
CA THR A 72 -1.55 -13.93 1.08
C THR A 72 -1.60 -15.07 2.10
N ALA A 73 -2.37 -16.12 1.84
CA ALA A 73 -2.40 -17.30 2.70
C ALA A 73 -1.03 -18.00 2.75
N ALA A 74 -0.39 -18.20 1.59
CA ALA A 74 0.92 -18.85 1.49
C ALA A 74 2.01 -18.11 2.27
N VAL A 75 2.14 -16.79 2.09
CA VAL A 75 3.17 -16.00 2.80
C VAL A 75 2.89 -15.82 4.30
N SER A 76 1.68 -16.14 4.75
CA SER A 76 1.35 -16.11 6.18
C SER A 76 1.81 -17.37 6.93
N VAL A 77 2.07 -18.46 6.21
CA VAL A 77 2.54 -19.74 6.78
C VAL A 77 4.00 -20.05 6.44
N MET A 78 4.53 -19.45 5.36
CA MET A 78 5.92 -19.63 4.95
C MET A 78 6.91 -18.87 5.84
N PRO A 79 8.17 -19.34 5.93
CA PRO A 79 9.22 -18.63 6.65
C PRO A 79 9.53 -17.29 5.98
N ARG A 80 9.95 -16.32 6.80
CA ARG A 80 10.31 -14.98 6.35
C ARG A 80 11.49 -15.04 5.37
N SER A 81 11.32 -14.41 4.21
CA SER A 81 12.40 -14.31 3.22
C SER A 81 13.52 -13.39 3.72
N ALA A 82 14.77 -13.82 3.57
CA ALA A 82 15.95 -13.00 3.90
C ALA A 82 16.05 -11.72 3.04
N VAL A 83 15.37 -11.69 1.88
CA VAL A 83 15.31 -10.53 0.98
C VAL A 83 14.67 -9.32 1.67
N VAL A 84 13.87 -9.52 2.73
CA VAL A 84 13.33 -8.41 3.55
C VAL A 84 14.42 -7.56 4.17
N HIS A 85 15.60 -8.13 4.43
CA HIS A 85 16.74 -7.43 5.02
C HIS A 85 17.74 -6.92 3.98
N ALA A 86 17.43 -7.06 2.68
CA ALA A 86 18.28 -6.51 1.63
C ALA A 86 18.33 -4.98 1.72
N GLU A 87 19.51 -4.40 1.46
CA GLU A 87 19.68 -2.95 1.46
C GLU A 87 18.68 -2.28 0.51
N PRO A 88 17.95 -1.23 0.94
CA PRO A 88 17.06 -0.48 0.07
C PRO A 88 17.70 -0.04 -1.24
N LEU A 89 16.91 0.03 -2.31
CA LEU A 89 17.32 0.69 -3.54
C LEU A 89 17.61 2.16 -3.25
N ASP A 90 18.63 2.73 -3.89
CA ASP A 90 19.04 4.12 -3.68
C ASP A 90 17.86 5.09 -3.92
N GLU A 91 17.04 4.80 -4.93
CA GLU A 91 15.84 5.58 -5.28
C GLU A 91 14.75 5.54 -4.20
N MET A 92 14.77 4.54 -3.31
CA MET A 92 13.78 4.34 -2.25
C MET A 92 14.31 4.66 -0.86
N LYS A 93 15.62 4.88 -0.68
CA LYS A 93 16.25 5.18 0.63
C LYS A 93 15.55 6.32 1.35
N PHE A 94 15.33 7.44 0.67
CA PHE A 94 14.68 8.61 1.27
C PHE A 94 13.25 8.33 1.79
N LEU A 95 12.47 7.50 1.08
CA LEU A 95 11.11 7.13 1.51
C LEU A 95 11.15 6.25 2.75
N ILE A 96 12.10 5.33 2.81
CA ILE A 96 12.27 4.41 3.94
C ILE A 96 12.78 5.18 5.16
N ASP A 97 13.72 6.10 4.98
CA ASP A 97 14.22 6.97 6.04
C ASP A 97 13.08 7.82 6.62
N ALA A 98 12.28 8.45 5.74
CA ALA A 98 11.11 9.23 6.14
C ALA A 98 10.06 8.38 6.87
N ALA A 99 9.81 7.14 6.42
CA ALA A 99 8.87 6.23 7.08
C ALA A 99 9.41 5.67 8.41
N SER A 100 10.73 5.63 8.59
CA SER A 100 11.39 5.14 9.80
C SER A 100 11.44 6.19 10.91
N ASP A 101 11.20 7.46 10.60
CA ASP A 101 11.12 8.54 11.60
C ASP A 101 9.84 8.40 12.45
N ARG A 102 9.99 7.73 13.59
CA ARG A 102 8.93 7.50 14.57
C ARG A 102 8.36 8.79 15.18
N ASN A 103 9.11 9.90 15.16
CA ASN A 103 8.62 11.16 15.74
C ASN A 103 7.48 11.75 14.90
N ILE A 104 7.53 11.61 13.57
CA ILE A 104 6.47 12.10 12.68
C ILE A 104 5.14 11.37 12.96
N ALA A 105 5.18 10.04 13.11
CA ALA A 105 3.98 9.25 13.40
C ALA A 105 3.37 9.58 14.76
N LYS A 106 4.20 9.79 15.79
CA LYS A 106 3.75 10.20 17.13
C LYS A 106 3.10 11.58 17.10
N ASN A 107 3.74 12.54 16.45
CA ASN A 107 3.22 13.91 16.32
C ASN A 107 1.86 13.95 15.57
N PHE A 108 1.66 13.10 14.57
CA PHE A 108 0.37 12.99 13.89
C PHE A 108 -0.74 12.48 14.82
N LEU A 109 -0.45 11.45 15.63
CA LEU A 109 -1.41 10.90 16.58
C LEU A 109 -1.76 11.90 17.68
N ASP A 110 -0.75 12.59 18.22
CA ASP A 110 -0.91 13.63 19.23
C ASP A 110 -1.75 14.79 18.69
N ARG A 111 -1.49 15.21 17.43
CA ARG A 111 -2.28 16.25 16.77
C ARG A 111 -3.74 15.83 16.55
N LYS A 112 -3.98 14.58 16.14
CA LYS A 112 -5.34 14.04 15.95
C LYS A 112 -6.09 13.96 17.29
N ALA A 113 -5.43 13.52 18.35
CA ALA A 113 -6.00 13.47 19.69
C ALA A 113 -6.35 14.88 20.19
N GLY A 114 -5.45 15.86 19.99
CA GLY A 114 -5.71 17.27 20.29
C GLY A 114 -6.94 17.82 19.57
N THR A 115 -7.09 17.52 18.27
CA THR A 115 -8.29 17.90 17.52
C THR A 115 -9.56 17.29 18.12
N MET A 116 -9.54 16.00 18.48
CA MET A 116 -10.70 15.34 19.08
C MET A 116 -11.09 15.98 20.42
N MET A 117 -10.11 16.28 21.28
CA MET A 117 -10.36 16.95 22.55
C MET A 117 -10.98 18.34 22.34
N SER A 118 -10.51 19.11 21.36
CA SER A 118 -11.07 20.43 21.04
C SER A 118 -12.53 20.36 20.56
N ILE A 119 -12.90 19.28 19.86
CA ILE A 119 -14.27 19.04 19.43
C ILE A 119 -15.15 18.74 20.64
N LEU A 120 -14.70 17.85 21.52
CA LEU A 120 -15.44 17.50 22.75
C LEU A 120 -15.64 18.72 23.65
N GLU A 121 -14.61 19.57 23.80
CA GLU A 121 -14.70 20.80 24.57
C GLU A 121 -15.69 21.80 23.95
N GLN A 122 -15.71 21.95 22.62
CA GLN A 122 -16.71 22.78 21.94
C GLN A 122 -18.14 22.26 22.17
N MET A 123 -18.34 20.95 22.18
CA MET A 123 -19.65 20.36 22.47
C MET A 123 -20.08 20.65 23.90
N GLU A 124 -19.18 20.48 24.88
CA GLU A 124 -19.49 20.76 26.28
C GLU A 124 -19.86 22.23 26.52
N ARG A 125 -19.13 23.16 25.90
CA ARG A 125 -19.45 24.60 25.98
C ARG A 125 -20.81 24.92 25.36
N ARG A 126 -21.17 24.23 24.28
CA ARG A 126 -22.47 24.41 23.61
C ARG A 126 -23.63 23.86 24.45
N ASP A 127 -23.44 22.71 25.08
CA ASP A 127 -24.46 22.10 25.96
C ASP A 127 -24.71 22.97 27.20
N ARG A 128 -23.66 23.52 27.83
CA ARG A 128 -23.81 24.46 28.95
C ARG A 128 -24.56 25.73 28.56
N GLY A 129 -24.24 26.32 27.41
CA GLY A 129 -24.97 27.49 26.92
C GLY A 129 -26.43 27.19 26.55
N PHE A 130 -26.75 25.95 26.16
CA PHE A 130 -28.13 25.52 25.94
C PHE A 130 -28.90 25.36 27.25
N GLN A 131 -28.27 24.84 28.31
CA GLN A 131 -28.88 24.73 29.63
C GLN A 131 -29.14 26.11 30.26
N GLU A 132 -28.19 27.05 30.14
CA GLU A 132 -28.35 28.43 30.63
C GLU A 132 -29.44 29.21 29.87
N ALA A 133 -29.76 28.84 28.62
CA ALA A 133 -30.82 29.47 27.84
C ALA A 133 -32.22 28.86 28.09
N LEU A 134 -32.29 27.73 28.81
CA LEU A 134 -33.52 27.03 29.18
C LEU A 134 -33.99 27.35 30.61
N GLU A 135 -33.14 27.97 31.44
CA GLU A 135 -33.48 28.56 32.75
C GLU A 135 -33.93 30.02 32.61
#